data_AF-A0A7S2GQ02-F1
#
_entry.id   AF-A0A7S2GQ02-F1
#
_cell.length_a   1.000
_cell.length_b   1.000
_cell.length_c   1.000
_cell.angle_alpha   90.00
_cell.angle_beta   90.00
_cell.angle_gamma   90.00
#
_symmetry.space_group_name_H-M   'P 1'
#
loop_
_entity.id
_entity.type
_entity.pdbx_description
1 polymer ?
#
loop_
_entity_poly.entity_id
_entity_poly.type
_entity_poly.pdbx_seq_one_letter_code
_entity_poly.pdbx_strand_id
1 'polypeptide(L)'
;SERQFENAMYPGAPRGSRRTYLEEYGCAAWTEPALLAIIAKAGPRIVEIGAGGGQWKTALEAAGADVLAFDNRIEKDTPQYVTSKTKEIVLQGDERKLQEPGMEKRALLLVYPPQGPMAANCVRLYSGDVIIFVGEGRSGVNADSAFFDLLEDGWKLECKLPLAPFPGGFEKLYIVYRKKKK
;
A
#
# COMPACT_ATOMS: atom_id res chain seq x y z
N SER A 1 -19.52 22.73 17.85
CA SER A 1 -19.18 21.51 18.60
C SER A 1 -18.41 20.56 17.67
N GLU A 2 -17.69 19.57 18.21
CA GLU A 2 -16.97 18.52 17.45
C GLU A 2 -17.80 17.92 16.28
N ARG A 3 -19.13 17.92 16.44
CA ARG A 3 -20.15 17.48 15.48
C ARG A 3 -20.20 18.28 14.18
N GLN A 4 -19.90 19.58 14.21
CA GLN A 4 -19.84 20.42 13.00
C GLN A 4 -18.52 20.21 12.25
N PHE A 5 -17.44 19.99 12.99
CA PHE A 5 -16.12 19.78 12.40
C PHE A 5 -16.03 18.45 11.66
N GLU A 6 -16.52 17.35 12.24
CA GLU A 6 -16.48 16.03 11.58
C GLU A 6 -17.25 16.03 10.23
N ASN A 7 -18.48 16.56 10.21
CA ASN A 7 -19.27 16.66 8.98
C ASN A 7 -18.64 17.61 7.95
N ALA A 8 -17.93 18.66 8.40
CA ALA A 8 -17.20 19.56 7.51
C ALA A 8 -15.91 18.93 6.96
N MET A 9 -15.23 18.11 7.76
CA MET A 9 -14.01 17.39 7.37
C MET A 9 -14.31 16.23 6.42
N TYR A 10 -15.45 15.55 6.58
CA TYR A 10 -15.85 14.39 5.78
C TYR A 10 -17.26 14.57 5.19
N PRO A 11 -17.44 15.53 4.27
CA PRO A 11 -18.75 15.80 3.69
C PRO A 11 -19.27 14.56 2.95
N GLY A 12 -20.49 14.12 3.30
CA GLY A 12 -21.14 12.96 2.69
C GLY A 12 -20.79 11.60 3.31
N ALA A 13 -19.88 11.54 4.28
CA ALA A 13 -19.60 10.31 5.02
C ALA A 13 -20.56 10.14 6.23
N PRO A 14 -21.06 8.93 6.51
CA PRO A 14 -21.75 8.66 7.77
C PRO A 14 -20.87 8.96 8.99
N ARG A 15 -21.47 9.43 10.08
CA ARG A 15 -20.75 9.77 11.32
C ARG A 15 -19.95 8.58 11.84
N GLY A 16 -18.71 8.81 12.29
CA GLY A 16 -17.83 7.79 12.85
C GLY A 16 -17.33 6.74 11.84
N SER A 17 -17.77 6.81 10.58
CA SER A 17 -17.43 5.80 9.56
C SER A 17 -15.94 5.81 9.19
N ARG A 18 -15.21 6.91 9.44
CA ARG A 18 -13.76 6.98 9.19
C ARG A 18 -13.01 5.96 10.03
N ARG A 19 -13.37 5.79 11.30
CA ARG A 19 -12.73 4.82 12.18
C ARG A 19 -12.97 3.40 11.67
N THR A 20 -14.22 3.06 11.35
CA THR A 20 -14.58 1.74 10.80
C THR A 20 -13.85 1.46 9.48
N TYR A 21 -13.77 2.46 8.59
CA TYR A 21 -13.00 2.36 7.35
C TYR A 21 -11.52 2.06 7.61
N LEU A 22 -10.88 2.76 8.56
CA LEU A 22 -9.48 2.55 8.89
C LEU A 22 -9.23 1.18 9.54
N GLU A 23 -10.16 0.72 10.38
CA GLU A 23 -10.10 -0.61 11.01
C GLU A 23 -10.20 -1.73 9.95
N GLU A 24 -11.11 -1.57 8.98
CA GLU A 24 -11.40 -2.58 7.95
C GLU A 24 -10.37 -2.60 6.81
N TYR A 25 -9.96 -1.42 6.32
CA TYR A 25 -9.17 -1.28 5.10
C TYR A 25 -7.77 -0.70 5.29
N GLY A 26 -7.47 -0.16 6.48
CA GLY A 26 -6.34 0.74 6.64
C GLY A 26 -6.57 2.06 5.91
N CYS A 27 -5.54 2.64 5.32
CA CYS A 27 -5.63 3.97 4.72
C CYS A 27 -6.38 4.01 3.38
N ALA A 28 -6.40 2.92 2.62
CA ALA A 28 -7.02 2.86 1.29
C ALA A 28 -7.80 1.55 1.12
N ALA A 29 -9.11 1.62 0.81
CA ALA A 29 -9.91 0.44 0.57
C ALA A 29 -9.73 -0.08 -0.86
N TRP A 30 -9.57 -1.39 -0.96
CA TRP A 30 -9.54 -2.09 -2.24
C TRP A 30 -10.93 -2.18 -2.87
N THR A 31 -10.95 -2.49 -4.16
CA THR A 31 -12.13 -3.04 -4.83
C THR A 31 -11.81 -4.48 -5.24
N GLU A 32 -12.83 -5.33 -5.40
CA GLU A 32 -12.62 -6.71 -5.87
C GLU A 32 -11.86 -6.75 -7.22
N PRO A 33 -12.19 -5.91 -8.23
CA PRO A 33 -11.39 -5.85 -9.46
C PRO A 33 -9.93 -5.49 -9.23
N ALA A 34 -9.61 -4.66 -8.22
CA ALA A 34 -8.24 -4.29 -7.90
C ALA A 34 -7.45 -5.48 -7.34
N LEU A 35 -8.03 -6.25 -6.41
CA LEU A 35 -7.40 -7.46 -5.85
C LEU A 35 -7.14 -8.51 -6.95
N LEU A 36 -8.14 -8.78 -7.79
CA LEU A 36 -8.01 -9.73 -8.88
C LEU A 36 -6.99 -9.28 -9.93
N ALA A 37 -6.93 -7.97 -10.23
CA ALA A 37 -5.95 -7.43 -11.15
C ALA A 37 -4.52 -7.53 -10.62
N ILE A 38 -4.31 -7.36 -9.31
CA ILE A 38 -3.00 -7.60 -8.68
C ILE A 38 -2.56 -9.04 -8.96
N ILE A 39 -3.38 -10.02 -8.64
CA ILE A 39 -3.04 -11.44 -8.82
C ILE A 39 -2.81 -11.77 -10.30
N ALA A 40 -3.69 -11.31 -11.18
CA ALA A 40 -3.64 -11.63 -12.60
C ALA A 40 -2.47 -10.96 -13.34
N LYS A 41 -2.04 -9.76 -12.91
CA LYS A 41 -1.01 -8.99 -13.61
C LYS A 41 0.35 -9.08 -12.91
N ALA A 42 0.40 -8.89 -11.60
CA ALA A 42 1.63 -8.90 -10.84
C ALA A 42 2.04 -10.32 -10.37
N GLY A 43 1.11 -11.27 -10.41
CA GLY A 43 1.29 -12.64 -9.94
C GLY A 43 0.79 -12.82 -8.50
N PRO A 44 0.61 -14.08 -8.06
CA PRO A 44 0.02 -14.37 -6.75
C PRO A 44 0.99 -14.18 -5.58
N ARG A 45 2.30 -14.02 -5.83
CA ARG A 45 3.30 -13.89 -4.76
C ARG A 45 3.66 -12.42 -4.55
N ILE A 46 3.40 -11.92 -3.35
CA ILE A 46 3.47 -10.49 -3.03
C ILE A 46 4.35 -10.29 -1.80
N VAL A 47 5.11 -9.20 -1.79
CA VAL A 47 5.76 -8.66 -0.59
C VAL A 47 5.24 -7.25 -0.35
N GLU A 48 4.67 -7.01 0.82
CA GLU A 48 4.16 -5.71 1.26
C GLU A 48 5.12 -5.08 2.27
N ILE A 49 5.53 -3.83 2.03
CA ILE A 49 6.35 -3.03 2.96
C ILE A 49 5.54 -1.85 3.47
N GLY A 50 5.54 -1.64 4.79
CA GLY A 50 4.70 -0.63 5.45
C GLY A 50 3.26 -1.11 5.59
N ALA A 51 3.07 -2.39 5.89
CA ALA A 51 1.77 -3.06 5.87
C ALA A 51 0.82 -2.63 7.00
N GLY A 52 1.30 -1.88 8.00
CA GLY A 52 0.53 -1.45 9.15
C GLY A 52 -0.19 -2.61 9.85
N GLY A 53 -1.53 -2.58 9.79
CA GLY A 53 -2.41 -3.57 10.39
C GLY A 53 -2.54 -4.89 9.59
N GLY A 54 -2.06 -4.95 8.35
CA GLY A 54 -2.17 -6.14 7.49
C GLY A 54 -3.54 -6.35 6.84
N GLN A 55 -4.35 -5.29 6.69
CA GLN A 55 -5.66 -5.37 6.04
C GLN A 55 -5.53 -5.83 4.58
N TRP A 56 -4.61 -5.24 3.80
CA TRP A 56 -4.37 -5.65 2.42
C TRP A 56 -3.81 -7.05 2.29
N LYS A 57 -2.87 -7.46 3.16
CA LYS A 57 -2.45 -8.86 3.29
C LYS A 57 -3.65 -9.79 3.43
N THR A 58 -4.50 -9.55 4.42
CA THR A 58 -5.67 -10.39 4.71
C THR A 58 -6.60 -10.51 3.51
N ALA A 59 -6.88 -9.38 2.84
CA ALA A 59 -7.76 -9.34 1.67
C ALA A 59 -7.18 -10.07 0.46
N LEU A 60 -5.88 -9.89 0.20
CA LEU A 60 -5.19 -10.56 -0.91
C LEU A 60 -5.04 -12.07 -0.68
N GLU A 61 -4.74 -12.50 0.56
CA GLU A 61 -4.70 -13.92 0.91
C GLU A 61 -6.08 -14.58 0.78
N ALA A 62 -7.15 -13.89 1.19
CA ALA A 62 -8.52 -14.35 0.96
C ALA A 62 -8.87 -14.46 -0.53
N ALA A 63 -8.25 -13.63 -1.39
CA ALA A 63 -8.37 -13.71 -2.84
C ALA A 63 -7.42 -14.74 -3.50
N GLY A 64 -6.61 -15.46 -2.71
CA GLY A 64 -5.75 -16.55 -3.17
C GLY A 64 -4.27 -16.17 -3.42
N ALA A 65 -3.81 -15.02 -2.94
CA ALA A 65 -2.40 -14.63 -2.99
C ALA A 65 -1.57 -15.23 -1.84
N ASP A 66 -0.26 -15.35 -2.05
CA ASP A 66 0.77 -15.61 -1.03
C ASP A 66 1.46 -14.27 -0.70
N VAL A 67 1.18 -13.72 0.48
CA VAL A 67 1.63 -12.37 0.86
C VAL A 67 2.57 -12.40 2.06
N LEU A 68 3.79 -11.88 1.88
CA LEU A 68 4.69 -11.57 2.99
C LEU A 68 4.57 -10.08 3.31
N ALA A 69 4.13 -9.74 4.51
CA ALA A 69 3.91 -8.35 4.91
C ALA A 69 4.87 -7.95 6.03
N PHE A 70 5.48 -6.77 5.90
CA PHE A 70 6.43 -6.21 6.86
C PHE A 70 6.06 -4.79 7.27
N ASP A 71 6.27 -4.48 8.55
CA ASP A 71 6.12 -3.13 9.09
C ASP A 71 7.20 -2.84 10.16
N ASN A 72 7.72 -1.61 10.18
CA ASN A 72 8.83 -1.22 11.05
C ASN A 72 8.37 -0.93 12.49
N ARG A 73 7.06 -0.73 12.70
CA ARG A 73 6.40 -0.47 14.00
C ARG A 73 6.98 0.72 14.76
N ILE A 74 7.57 1.68 14.05
CA ILE A 74 8.20 2.87 14.66
C ILE A 74 7.13 3.86 15.14
N GLU A 75 5.98 3.95 14.46
CA GLU A 75 4.84 4.77 14.87
C GLU A 75 4.12 4.12 16.07
N LYS A 76 4.69 4.34 17.27
CA LYS A 76 4.18 3.80 18.54
C LYS A 76 2.87 4.46 19.02
N ASP A 77 2.55 5.66 18.50
CA ASP A 77 1.45 6.51 18.97
C ASP A 77 0.23 6.55 18.03
N THR A 78 0.17 5.69 17.01
CA THR A 78 -1.08 5.43 16.28
C THR A 78 -1.81 4.26 16.94
N PRO A 79 -2.81 4.50 17.83
CA PRO A 79 -3.49 3.46 18.60
C PRO A 79 -4.30 2.45 17.77
N GLN A 80 -4.23 2.48 16.44
CA GLN A 80 -5.15 1.76 15.56
C GLN A 80 -4.56 0.51 14.88
N TYR A 81 -3.25 0.24 14.94
CA TYR A 81 -2.66 -0.73 14.00
C TYR A 81 -1.98 -1.97 14.58
N VAL A 82 -1.43 -1.93 15.81
CA VAL A 82 -0.63 -3.07 16.33
C VAL A 82 -1.35 -3.79 17.48
N THR A 83 -2.23 -4.73 17.13
CA THR A 83 -2.80 -5.70 18.07
C THR A 83 -1.93 -6.96 18.15
N SER A 84 -2.20 -7.89 19.08
CA SER A 84 -1.56 -9.21 19.07
C SER A 84 -1.80 -9.94 17.74
N LYS A 85 -3.02 -9.87 17.21
CA LYS A 85 -3.39 -10.42 15.90
C LYS A 85 -2.57 -9.80 14.77
N THR A 86 -2.35 -8.48 14.79
CA THR A 86 -1.47 -7.80 13.82
C THR A 86 -0.05 -8.37 13.87
N LYS A 87 0.50 -8.59 15.07
CA LYS A 87 1.87 -9.11 15.23
C LYS A 87 2.05 -10.51 14.66
N GLU A 88 0.98 -11.29 14.58
CA GLU A 88 0.96 -12.63 13.98
C GLU A 88 0.91 -12.57 12.45
N ILE A 89 0.17 -11.63 11.87
CA ILE A 89 -0.01 -11.53 10.41
C ILE A 89 1.01 -10.64 9.70
N VAL A 90 1.55 -9.61 10.38
CA VAL A 90 2.58 -8.70 9.83
C VAL A 90 3.89 -8.90 10.57
N LEU A 91 4.95 -9.24 9.84
CA LEU A 91 6.28 -9.44 10.38
C LEU A 91 6.95 -8.09 10.69
N GLN A 92 7.82 -8.06 11.68
CA GLN A 92 8.63 -6.86 11.92
C GLN A 92 9.73 -6.74 10.85
N GLY A 93 9.81 -5.59 10.19
CA GLY A 93 10.81 -5.34 9.16
C GLY A 93 10.59 -4.03 8.43
N ASP A 94 11.58 -3.61 7.66
CA ASP A 94 11.52 -2.41 6.82
C ASP A 94 11.95 -2.76 5.38
N GLU A 95 12.21 -1.75 4.55
CA GLU A 95 12.59 -1.92 3.15
C GLU A 95 13.79 -2.85 2.93
N ARG A 96 14.66 -3.07 3.94
CA ARG A 96 15.83 -3.96 3.85
C ARG A 96 15.41 -5.41 3.63
N LYS A 97 14.18 -5.78 4.00
CA LYS A 97 13.59 -7.10 3.72
C LYS A 97 13.58 -7.45 2.25
N LEU A 98 13.52 -6.45 1.36
CA LEU A 98 13.53 -6.65 -0.09
C LEU A 98 14.84 -7.24 -0.63
N GLN A 99 15.91 -7.24 0.17
CA GLN A 99 17.19 -7.85 -0.20
C GLN A 99 17.32 -9.32 0.22
N GLU A 100 16.34 -9.86 0.95
CA GLU A 100 16.35 -11.27 1.35
C GLU A 100 16.11 -12.18 0.12
N PRO A 101 16.72 -13.39 0.09
CA PRO A 101 16.57 -14.31 -1.04
C PRO A 101 15.10 -14.65 -1.34
N GLY A 102 14.73 -14.57 -2.62
CA GLY A 102 13.39 -14.90 -3.10
C GLY A 102 12.42 -13.73 -3.14
N MET A 103 12.77 -12.56 -2.60
CA MET A 103 11.94 -11.35 -2.72
C MET A 103 11.88 -10.82 -4.14
N GLU A 104 12.91 -11.08 -4.96
CA GLU A 104 12.92 -10.74 -6.38
C GLU A 104 11.83 -11.46 -7.19
N LYS A 105 11.30 -12.57 -6.66
CA LYS A 105 10.24 -13.37 -7.28
C LYS A 105 8.83 -12.98 -6.81
N ARG A 106 8.71 -11.93 -5.99
CA ARG A 106 7.45 -11.41 -5.46
C ARG A 106 7.22 -10.01 -5.99
N ALA A 107 5.98 -9.67 -6.32
CA ALA A 107 5.62 -8.28 -6.62
C ALA A 107 5.70 -7.43 -5.35
N LEU A 108 6.32 -6.25 -5.44
CA LEU A 108 6.39 -5.30 -4.33
C LEU A 108 5.07 -4.52 -4.24
N LEU A 109 4.37 -4.61 -3.10
CA LEU A 109 3.19 -3.83 -2.77
C LEU A 109 3.53 -2.71 -1.79
N LEU A 110 3.15 -1.48 -2.14
CA LEU A 110 3.21 -0.30 -1.29
C LEU A 110 1.81 0.30 -1.18
N VAL A 111 1.21 0.26 0.02
CA VAL A 111 -0.13 0.80 0.29
C VAL A 111 -0.02 2.05 1.12
N TYR A 112 -0.48 3.17 0.56
CA TYR A 112 -0.50 4.48 1.20
C TYR A 112 0.85 4.78 1.91
N PRO A 113 2.01 4.64 1.24
CA PRO A 113 3.27 4.86 1.91
C PRO A 113 3.35 6.29 2.45
N PRO A 114 3.96 6.49 3.63
CA PRO A 114 4.12 7.81 4.21
C PRO A 114 5.00 8.68 3.31
N GLN A 115 4.93 10.00 3.53
CA GLN A 115 5.90 10.91 2.93
C GLN A 115 7.30 10.62 3.48
N GLY A 116 8.31 10.80 2.62
CA GLY A 116 9.71 10.57 2.96
C GLY A 116 10.30 9.30 2.33
N PRO A 117 11.45 8.84 2.83
CA PRO A 117 12.36 8.01 2.04
C PRO A 117 11.93 6.56 1.86
N MET A 118 10.95 6.07 2.65
CA MET A 118 10.59 4.64 2.68
C MET A 118 10.25 4.10 1.29
N ALA A 119 9.37 4.78 0.55
CA ALA A 119 8.93 4.34 -0.77
C ALA A 119 10.09 4.34 -1.79
N ALA A 120 10.89 5.42 -1.79
CA ALA A 120 12.06 5.52 -2.67
C ALA A 120 13.11 4.44 -2.33
N ASN A 121 13.35 4.17 -1.06
CA ASN A 121 14.27 3.12 -0.61
C ASN A 121 13.76 1.73 -1.04
N CYS A 122 12.46 1.47 -0.96
CA CYS A 122 11.88 0.23 -1.48
C CYS A 122 12.22 0.05 -2.95
N VAL A 123 12.02 1.07 -3.80
CA VAL A 123 12.34 0.98 -5.24
C VAL A 123 13.83 0.74 -5.48
N ARG A 124 14.71 1.36 -4.68
CA ARG A 124 16.18 1.20 -4.79
C ARG A 124 16.66 -0.19 -4.39
N LEU A 125 16.09 -0.77 -3.34
CA LEU A 125 16.48 -2.07 -2.81
C LEU A 125 15.81 -3.24 -3.54
N TYR A 126 14.64 -3.00 -4.13
CA TYR A 126 13.87 -4.01 -4.83
C TYR A 126 14.54 -4.43 -6.14
N SER A 127 14.83 -5.72 -6.26
CA SER A 127 15.46 -6.34 -7.43
C SER A 127 14.47 -7.08 -8.35
N GLY A 128 13.20 -7.19 -7.96
CA GLY A 128 12.15 -7.80 -8.78
C GLY A 128 11.61 -6.87 -9.88
N ASP A 129 10.57 -7.31 -10.58
CA ASP A 129 10.14 -6.69 -11.84
C ASP A 129 8.80 -5.97 -11.79
N VAL A 130 8.04 -6.08 -10.70
CA VAL A 130 6.69 -5.53 -10.60
C VAL A 130 6.50 -4.77 -9.29
N ILE A 131 6.06 -3.51 -9.41
CA ILE A 131 5.62 -2.70 -8.28
C ILE A 131 4.12 -2.47 -8.40
N ILE A 132 3.43 -2.68 -7.29
CA ILE A 132 2.04 -2.35 -7.06
C ILE A 132 2.04 -1.17 -6.08
N PHE A 133 1.55 -0.04 -6.53
CA PHE A 133 1.43 1.17 -5.72
C PHE A 133 -0.04 1.51 -5.52
N VAL A 134 -0.45 1.67 -4.28
CA VAL A 134 -1.77 2.14 -3.88
C VAL A 134 -1.62 3.48 -3.18
N GLY A 135 -2.14 4.53 -3.78
CA GLY A 135 -2.02 5.88 -3.22
C GLY A 135 -2.34 6.95 -4.24
N GLU A 136 -2.05 8.20 -3.87
CA GLU A 136 -2.18 9.35 -4.74
C GLU A 136 -0.99 9.50 -5.71
N GLY A 137 -1.19 10.24 -6.80
CA GLY A 137 -0.12 10.53 -7.75
C GLY A 137 0.93 11.50 -7.19
N ARG A 138 1.94 11.81 -8.01
CA ARG A 138 2.95 12.83 -7.71
C ARG A 138 2.29 14.12 -7.19
N SER A 139 2.87 14.69 -6.14
CA SER A 139 2.36 15.86 -5.41
C SER A 139 1.10 15.61 -4.57
N GLY A 140 0.67 14.36 -4.40
CA GLY A 140 -0.32 13.96 -3.40
C GLY A 140 0.29 13.78 -2.01
N VAL A 141 -0.44 13.06 -1.15
CA VAL A 141 -0.05 12.85 0.27
C VAL A 141 0.80 11.60 0.52
N ASN A 142 1.14 10.83 -0.53
CA ASN A 142 1.89 9.57 -0.43
C ASN A 142 3.26 9.63 -1.10
N ALA A 143 4.24 8.94 -0.49
CA ALA A 143 5.62 8.92 -0.95
C ALA A 143 6.21 10.34 -1.14
N ASP A 144 7.28 10.48 -1.91
CA ASP A 144 7.93 11.75 -2.20
C ASP A 144 8.34 11.87 -3.67
N SER A 145 8.88 13.02 -4.07
CA SER A 145 9.34 13.24 -5.44
C SER A 145 10.41 12.23 -5.85
N ALA A 146 11.30 11.82 -4.93
CA ALA A 146 12.35 10.85 -5.22
C ALA A 146 11.78 9.47 -5.61
N PHE A 147 10.69 9.03 -4.97
CA PHE A 147 9.97 7.82 -5.37
C PHE A 147 9.40 7.95 -6.79
N PHE A 148 8.71 9.05 -7.09
CA PHE A 148 8.10 9.24 -8.42
C PHE A 148 9.15 9.41 -9.53
N ASP A 149 10.28 10.08 -9.24
CA ASP A 149 11.41 10.19 -10.17
C ASP A 149 11.96 8.80 -10.53
N LEU A 150 12.11 7.91 -9.55
CA LEU A 150 12.54 6.53 -9.79
C LEU A 150 11.53 5.74 -10.62
N LEU A 151 10.23 5.90 -10.35
CA LEU A 151 9.18 5.24 -11.14
C LEU A 151 9.18 5.72 -12.60
N GLU A 152 9.22 7.03 -12.83
CA GLU A 152 9.15 7.62 -14.17
C GLU A 152 10.39 7.27 -15.01
N ASP A 153 11.56 7.20 -14.37
CA ASP A 153 12.82 6.81 -15.04
C ASP A 153 12.87 5.30 -15.33
N GLY A 154 12.62 4.47 -14.33
CA GLY A 154 12.90 3.03 -14.39
C GLY A 154 11.72 2.10 -14.72
N TRP A 155 10.48 2.60 -14.68
CA TRP A 155 9.28 1.76 -14.68
C TRP A 155 8.24 2.21 -15.70
N LYS A 156 7.46 1.26 -16.21
CA LYS A 156 6.37 1.48 -17.17
C LYS A 156 5.03 1.18 -16.51
N LEU A 157 4.11 2.14 -16.52
CA LEU A 157 2.73 1.92 -16.11
C LEU A 157 2.02 0.98 -17.07
N GLU A 158 1.42 -0.07 -16.52
CA GLU A 158 0.70 -1.09 -17.28
C GLU A 158 -0.76 -1.23 -16.86
N CYS A 159 -1.07 -0.97 -15.58
CA CYS A 159 -2.44 -1.00 -15.08
C CYS A 159 -2.71 0.18 -14.15
N LYS A 160 -3.90 0.77 -14.28
CA LYS A 160 -4.44 1.75 -13.34
C LYS A 160 -5.90 1.43 -13.10
N LEU A 161 -6.30 1.27 -11.85
CA LEU A 161 -7.68 0.94 -11.48
C LEU A 161 -8.21 1.85 -10.37
N PRO A 162 -9.52 2.18 -10.40
CA PRO A 162 -10.15 2.87 -9.29
C PRO A 162 -10.19 1.99 -8.04
N LEU A 163 -10.12 2.65 -6.89
CA LEU A 163 -10.28 2.06 -5.56
C LEU A 163 -11.57 2.58 -4.92
N ALA A 164 -11.79 2.24 -3.65
CA ALA A 164 -12.91 2.75 -2.86
C ALA A 164 -12.41 3.71 -1.75
N PRO A 165 -11.69 4.80 -2.09
CA PRO A 165 -11.13 5.68 -1.08
C PRO A 165 -12.24 6.26 -0.18
N PHE A 166 -11.87 6.59 1.06
CA PHE A 166 -12.80 7.30 1.93
C PHE A 166 -13.23 8.62 1.27
N PRO A 167 -14.48 9.10 1.46
CA PRO A 167 -14.97 10.28 0.78
C PRO A 167 -13.99 11.46 0.81
N GLY A 168 -13.60 11.92 -0.39
CA GLY A 168 -12.61 12.98 -0.60
C GLY A 168 -11.19 12.51 -0.94
N GLY A 169 -10.88 11.22 -0.82
CA GLY A 169 -9.58 10.65 -1.19
C GLY A 169 -9.41 10.44 -2.70
N PHE A 170 -8.16 10.49 -3.18
CA PHE A 170 -7.80 10.36 -4.60
C PHE A 170 -7.01 9.09 -4.92
N GLU A 171 -6.92 8.16 -3.97
CA GLU A 171 -6.11 6.95 -4.05
C GLU A 171 -6.58 6.03 -5.19
N LYS A 172 -5.61 5.47 -5.91
CA LYS A 172 -5.83 4.50 -6.99
C LYS A 172 -4.81 3.39 -6.90
N LEU A 173 -5.09 2.29 -7.57
CA LEU A 173 -4.14 1.20 -7.79
C LEU A 173 -3.34 1.49 -9.06
N TYR A 174 -2.02 1.33 -8.99
CA TYR A 174 -1.10 1.38 -10.12
C TYR A 174 -0.23 0.12 -10.12
N ILE A 175 -0.13 -0.56 -11.26
CA ILE A 175 0.82 -1.66 -11.47
C ILE A 175 1.82 -1.22 -12.52
N VAL A 176 3.08 -1.20 -12.14
CA VAL A 176 4.19 -0.78 -12.99
C VAL A 176 5.23 -1.90 -13.12
N TYR A 177 5.79 -2.04 -14.31
CA TYR A 177 6.79 -3.06 -14.64
C TYR A 177 8.13 -2.41 -14.89
N ARG A 178 9.21 -3.07 -14.46
CA ARG A 178 10.57 -2.60 -14.69
C ARG A 178 10.82 -2.49 -16.19
N LYS A 179 11.35 -1.35 -16.66
CA LYS A 179 11.78 -1.20 -18.05
C LYS A 179 12.94 -2.15 -18.31
N LYS A 180 12.87 -2.92 -19.40
CA LYS A 180 14.01 -3.72 -19.85
C LYS A 180 15.16 -2.77 -20.19
N LYS A 181 16.37 -3.10 -19.72
CA LYS A 181 17.58 -2.40 -20.17
C LYS A 181 17.68 -2.58 -21.70
N LYS A 182 17.87 -1.47 -22.41
CA LYS A 182 18.18 -1.49 -23.84
C LYS A 182 19.53 -2.14 -24.08
#